data_AF-A0A9Q0DXI9-F1
#
_entry.id   AF-A0A9Q0DXI9-F1
#
_cell.length_a   1.000
_cell.length_b   1.000
_cell.length_c   1.000
_cell.angle_alpha   90.00
_cell.angle_beta   90.00
_cell.angle_gamma   90.00
#
_symmetry.space_group_name_H-M   'P 1'
#
loop_
_entity.id
_entity.type
_entity.pdbx_description
1 polymer ?
#
loop_
_entity_poly.entity_id
_entity_poly.type
_entity_poly.pdbx_seq_one_letter_code
_entity_poly.pdbx_strand_id
1 'polypeptide(L)'
;MSSRDFAVVILIGFAVVVNSRKPNGCSPPTLAHGYLVPEMDSYDQDFELSYACDKLHKPDMGYWSGNSQCTNGMWNPVPKCIIRSHCSSLIISNGEINNGDKTDHEIGDTITFQCNEGFSPRSPVVRCENGDWNPAPKCDARKPNGCSPPTLAHGYLVPEMDSYDQDFELSYACDKLHKPDMGYWSGNSQCTNGMWNPVPKCIIRSHCSSLIISNGEINNGDKTDHEIGDTITFQCNEGFSPRSPVVRCENGDWNPAPKCDGDLCGAVPEIEDAKATVFAFSVLYECNRFHRLVGSVSRIFCYTDGTWSSPLPRCE
;
A
#
# COMPACT_ATOMS: atom_id res chain seq x y z
N MET A 1 -20.40 60.53 -93.23
CA MET A 1 -20.68 59.45 -92.25
C MET A 1 -19.35 58.83 -91.87
N SER A 2 -18.94 59.04 -90.61
CA SER A 2 -17.64 58.61 -90.08
C SER A 2 -17.74 57.17 -89.60
N SER A 3 -16.88 56.29 -90.12
CA SER A 3 -16.74 54.89 -89.69
C SER A 3 -15.76 54.84 -88.52
N ARG A 4 -16.18 54.33 -87.36
CA ARG A 4 -15.30 54.09 -86.21
C ARG A 4 -15.19 52.59 -85.98
N ASP A 5 -13.98 52.08 -86.11
CA ASP A 5 -13.56 50.74 -85.73
C ASP A 5 -13.74 50.52 -84.23
N PHE A 6 -14.28 49.35 -83.85
CA PHE A 6 -14.29 48.87 -82.48
C PHE A 6 -13.20 47.80 -82.32
N ALA A 7 -12.10 48.16 -81.64
CA ALA A 7 -11.12 47.20 -81.16
C ALA A 7 -11.62 46.58 -79.84
N VAL A 8 -11.74 45.26 -79.80
CA VAL A 8 -12.05 44.49 -78.59
C VAL A 8 -10.72 44.16 -77.88
N VAL A 9 -10.52 44.72 -76.69
CA VAL A 9 -9.39 44.40 -75.81
C VAL A 9 -9.83 43.30 -74.85
N ILE A 10 -9.30 42.10 -75.00
CA ILE A 10 -9.52 40.98 -74.08
C ILE A 10 -8.45 41.06 -72.98
N LEU A 11 -8.85 41.50 -71.78
CA LEU A 11 -8.01 41.44 -70.59
C LEU A 11 -8.12 40.05 -69.97
N ILE A 12 -7.06 39.25 -70.10
CA ILE A 12 -6.93 37.97 -69.42
C ILE A 12 -6.49 38.26 -67.98
N GLY A 13 -7.43 38.21 -67.04
CA GLY A 13 -7.14 38.31 -65.60
C GLY A 13 -6.51 37.02 -65.10
N PHE A 14 -5.23 37.06 -64.72
CA PHE A 14 -4.62 36.00 -63.93
C PHE A 14 -5.15 36.11 -62.49
N ALA A 15 -5.93 35.13 -62.06
CA ALA A 15 -6.24 34.96 -60.64
C ALA A 15 -4.96 34.52 -59.91
N VAL A 16 -4.35 35.45 -59.18
CA VAL A 16 -3.31 35.11 -58.20
C VAL A 16 -4.02 34.42 -57.04
N VAL A 17 -3.82 33.11 -56.89
CA VAL A 17 -4.24 32.38 -55.69
C VAL A 17 -3.31 32.82 -54.56
N VAL A 18 -3.76 33.81 -53.78
CA VAL A 18 -3.10 34.17 -52.53
C VAL A 18 -3.47 33.10 -51.51
N ASN A 19 -2.51 32.25 -51.14
CA ASN A 19 -2.68 31.28 -50.07
C ASN A 19 -2.74 32.06 -48.74
N SER A 20 -3.94 32.45 -48.31
CA SER A 20 -4.13 33.22 -47.08
C SER A 20 -3.92 32.30 -45.89
N ARG A 21 -2.70 32.29 -45.33
CA ARG A 21 -2.43 31.77 -44.00
C ARG A 21 -3.40 32.48 -43.04
N LYS A 22 -4.36 31.73 -42.47
CA LYS A 22 -5.31 32.31 -41.53
C LYS A 22 -4.52 32.91 -40.36
N PRO A 23 -4.78 34.18 -39.97
CA PRO A 23 -4.07 34.79 -38.86
C PRO A 23 -4.23 33.90 -37.62
N ASN A 24 -3.11 33.51 -37.01
CA ASN A 24 -3.02 32.63 -35.83
C ASN A 24 -3.50 31.18 -36.01
N GLY A 25 -3.84 30.74 -37.22
CA GLY A 25 -4.21 29.36 -37.53
C GLY A 25 -3.00 28.42 -37.61
N CYS A 26 -3.24 27.12 -37.46
CA CYS A 26 -2.21 26.09 -37.47
C CYS A 26 -2.11 25.38 -38.82
N SER A 27 -0.88 25.02 -39.19
CA SER A 27 -0.63 24.08 -40.29
C SER A 27 -0.78 22.63 -39.79
N PRO A 28 -0.99 21.65 -40.67
CA PRO A 28 -1.19 20.26 -40.28
C PRO A 28 0.06 19.74 -39.56
N PRO A 29 -0.08 19.12 -38.37
CA PRO A 29 1.07 18.59 -37.64
C PRO A 29 1.63 17.35 -38.36
N THR A 30 2.95 17.19 -38.30
CA THR A 30 3.60 15.96 -38.77
C THR A 30 3.41 14.86 -37.73
N LEU A 31 2.65 13.82 -38.07
CA LEU A 31 2.38 12.69 -37.20
C LEU A 31 2.93 11.40 -37.81
N ALA A 32 4.00 10.86 -37.21
CA ALA A 32 4.51 9.54 -37.58
C ALA A 32 3.65 8.46 -36.92
N HIS A 33 3.40 7.37 -37.64
CA HIS A 33 2.62 6.21 -37.16
C HIS A 33 1.20 6.56 -36.69
N GLY A 34 0.52 7.45 -37.42
CA GLY A 34 -0.85 7.84 -37.12
C GLY A 34 -1.49 8.67 -38.22
N TYR A 35 -2.73 9.11 -37.96
CA TYR A 35 -3.55 9.88 -38.89
C TYR A 35 -4.39 10.93 -38.16
N LEU A 36 -4.68 12.03 -38.86
CA LEU A 36 -5.41 13.19 -38.34
C LEU A 36 -6.90 13.11 -38.68
N VAL A 37 -7.75 13.61 -37.79
CA VAL A 37 -9.21 13.61 -37.97
C VAL A 37 -9.80 14.97 -37.55
N PRO A 38 -10.26 15.81 -38.51
CA PRO A 38 -10.16 15.66 -39.97
C PRO A 38 -8.77 16.01 -40.50
N GLU A 39 -8.40 15.45 -41.66
CA GLU A 39 -7.20 15.82 -42.41
C GLU A 39 -7.51 17.05 -43.30
N MET A 40 -6.86 18.18 -43.04
CA MET A 40 -7.08 19.46 -43.74
C MET A 40 -5.74 20.15 -44.00
N ASP A 41 -5.68 21.07 -44.97
CA ASP A 41 -4.46 21.84 -45.28
C ASP A 41 -4.16 22.95 -44.26
N SER A 42 -5.16 23.39 -43.49
CA SER A 42 -5.02 24.40 -42.45
C SER A 42 -6.16 24.33 -41.42
N TYR A 43 -5.88 24.80 -40.21
CA TYR A 43 -6.79 24.78 -39.07
C TYR A 43 -6.93 26.18 -38.47
N ASP A 44 -8.15 26.52 -38.03
CA ASP A 44 -8.43 27.79 -37.37
C ASP A 44 -7.81 27.86 -35.97
N GLN A 45 -7.66 29.08 -35.45
CA GLN A 45 -7.34 29.27 -34.03
C GLN A 45 -8.40 28.60 -33.15
N ASP A 46 -7.97 28.02 -32.03
CA ASP A 46 -8.77 27.28 -31.05
C ASP A 46 -9.39 25.97 -31.57
N PHE A 47 -9.06 25.57 -32.81
CA PHE A 47 -9.50 24.29 -33.38
C PHE A 47 -8.97 23.12 -32.55
N GLU A 48 -9.85 22.16 -32.26
CA GLU A 48 -9.53 20.92 -31.56
C GLU A 48 -9.37 19.78 -32.56
N LEU A 49 -8.12 19.38 -32.78
CA LEU A 49 -7.75 18.29 -33.67
C LEU A 49 -7.73 16.96 -32.92
N SER A 50 -8.49 16.00 -33.41
CA SER A 50 -8.36 14.60 -32.98
C SER A 50 -7.36 13.87 -33.86
N TYR A 51 -6.60 12.94 -33.28
CA TYR A 51 -5.70 12.06 -34.03
C TYR A 51 -5.70 10.66 -33.43
N ALA A 52 -5.33 9.67 -34.25
CA ALA A 52 -5.20 8.29 -33.83
C ALA A 52 -3.91 7.69 -34.36
N CYS A 53 -3.47 6.60 -33.73
CA CYS A 53 -2.20 5.96 -34.04
C CYS A 53 -2.40 4.62 -34.76
N ASP A 54 -1.40 4.25 -35.54
CA ASP A 54 -1.33 2.98 -36.23
C ASP A 54 -1.29 1.81 -35.24
N LYS A 55 -1.45 0.60 -35.78
CA LYS A 55 -1.28 -0.63 -34.99
C LYS A 55 0.09 -0.63 -34.31
N LEU A 56 0.11 -1.10 -33.05
CA LEU A 56 1.28 -1.12 -32.15
C LEU A 56 1.71 0.23 -31.59
N HIS A 57 1.00 1.32 -31.92
CA HIS A 57 1.24 2.63 -31.35
C HIS A 57 0.02 3.12 -30.57
N LYS A 58 0.24 4.13 -29.73
CA LYS A 58 -0.81 4.88 -29.01
C LYS A 58 -0.43 6.36 -28.92
N PRO A 59 -1.42 7.25 -28.71
CA PRO A 59 -1.13 8.65 -28.41
C PRO A 59 -0.22 8.77 -27.18
N ASP A 60 0.72 9.72 -27.21
CA ASP A 60 1.50 10.04 -26.01
C ASP A 60 0.63 10.63 -24.90
N MET A 61 -0.48 11.30 -25.24
CA MET A 61 -1.57 11.65 -24.33
C MET A 61 -2.91 11.12 -24.86
N GLY A 62 -3.57 10.29 -24.07
CA GLY A 62 -4.84 9.65 -24.42
C GLY A 62 -4.74 8.12 -24.43
N TYR A 63 -5.87 7.44 -24.65
CA TYR A 63 -5.93 5.96 -24.60
C TYR A 63 -6.12 5.34 -25.98
N TRP A 64 -7.10 5.82 -26.75
CA TRP A 64 -7.45 5.30 -28.07
C TRP A 64 -7.25 6.34 -29.19
N SER A 65 -7.46 7.61 -28.85
CA SER A 65 -7.18 8.79 -29.67
C SER A 65 -6.60 9.88 -28.77
N GLY A 66 -5.87 10.81 -29.39
CA GLY A 66 -5.38 12.02 -28.73
C GLY A 66 -6.09 13.24 -29.28
N ASN A 67 -6.06 14.32 -28.50
CA ASN A 67 -6.63 15.61 -28.84
C ASN A 67 -5.52 16.67 -28.75
N SER A 68 -5.58 17.67 -29.63
CA SER A 68 -4.63 18.79 -29.64
C SER A 68 -5.36 20.07 -30.03
N GLN A 69 -5.07 21.15 -29.32
CA GLN A 69 -5.66 22.45 -29.61
C GLN A 69 -4.68 23.36 -30.35
N CYS A 70 -5.17 24.04 -31.39
CA CYS A 70 -4.41 25.08 -32.07
C CYS A 70 -4.44 26.38 -31.27
N THR A 71 -3.30 26.88 -30.83
CA THR A 71 -3.17 28.16 -30.13
C THR A 71 -2.00 28.95 -30.72
N ASN A 72 -2.28 30.14 -31.27
CA ASN A 72 -1.27 31.03 -31.85
C ASN A 72 -0.34 30.34 -32.85
N GLY A 73 -0.89 29.49 -33.73
CA GLY A 73 -0.14 28.76 -34.74
C GLY A 73 0.63 27.54 -34.25
N MET A 74 0.48 27.14 -32.98
CA MET A 74 1.10 25.94 -32.40
C MET A 74 0.05 24.95 -31.88
N TRP A 75 0.35 23.67 -31.99
CA TRP A 75 -0.46 22.58 -31.43
C TRP A 75 -0.07 22.28 -29.99
N ASN A 76 -1.04 22.21 -29.09
CA ASN A 76 -0.82 21.87 -27.69
C ASN A 76 -1.89 20.87 -27.17
N PRO A 77 -1.49 19.67 -26.69
CA PRO A 77 -0.15 19.09 -26.82
C PRO A 77 0.20 18.84 -28.30
N VAL A 78 1.49 18.76 -28.64
CA VAL A 78 1.89 18.42 -30.02
C VAL A 78 1.51 16.95 -30.30
N PRO A 79 0.71 16.63 -31.34
CA PRO A 79 0.32 15.25 -31.63
C PRO A 79 1.52 14.33 -31.82
N LYS A 80 1.56 13.23 -31.07
CA LYS A 80 2.63 12.24 -31.17
C LYS A 80 2.10 10.84 -30.88
N CYS A 81 2.59 9.87 -31.65
CA CYS A 81 2.36 8.45 -31.42
C CYS A 81 3.63 7.81 -30.86
N ILE A 82 3.47 7.03 -29.79
CA ILE A 82 4.53 6.25 -29.14
C ILE A 82 4.22 4.76 -29.24
N ILE A 83 5.22 3.90 -28.99
CA ILE A 83 5.04 2.46 -28.99
C ILE A 83 4.03 2.09 -27.89
N ARG A 84 3.09 1.18 -28.18
CA ARG A 84 1.98 0.86 -27.28
C ARG A 84 2.40 0.33 -25.90
N SER A 85 3.52 -0.38 -25.85
CA SER A 85 4.09 -0.92 -24.60
C SER A 85 4.96 0.08 -23.83
N HIS A 86 5.18 1.27 -24.40
CA HIS A 86 5.87 2.36 -23.73
C HIS A 86 4.88 3.25 -22.99
N CYS A 87 5.34 3.88 -21.93
CA CYS A 87 4.51 4.75 -21.11
C CYS A 87 4.60 6.19 -21.60
N SER A 88 3.43 6.84 -21.55
CA SER A 88 3.23 8.25 -21.85
C SER A 88 3.96 9.17 -20.88
N SER A 89 4.18 10.42 -21.28
CA SER A 89 4.53 11.48 -20.34
C SER A 89 3.47 11.62 -19.24
N LEU A 90 3.89 12.13 -18.09
CA LEU A 90 3.07 12.32 -16.92
C LEU A 90 2.60 13.78 -16.79
N ILE A 91 1.29 13.92 -16.57
CA ILE A 91 0.70 15.16 -16.08
C ILE A 91 0.00 14.80 -14.76
N ILE A 92 0.56 15.27 -13.66
CA ILE A 92 0.08 14.95 -12.31
C ILE A 92 -0.60 16.19 -11.73
N SER A 93 -1.93 16.18 -11.66
CA SER A 93 -2.66 17.25 -10.98
C SER A 93 -2.29 17.28 -9.49
N ASN A 94 -1.97 18.46 -8.96
CA ASN A 94 -1.45 18.64 -7.60
C ASN A 94 -0.16 17.87 -7.32
N GLY A 95 0.71 17.70 -8.32
CA GLY A 95 2.05 17.16 -8.13
C GLY A 95 3.07 17.68 -9.14
N GLU A 96 4.34 17.48 -8.82
CA GLU A 96 5.50 17.90 -9.59
C GLU A 96 6.45 16.72 -9.80
N ILE A 97 7.03 16.63 -11.00
CA ILE A 97 7.97 15.56 -11.38
C ILE A 97 9.39 16.01 -11.05
N ASN A 98 10.12 15.21 -10.28
CA ASN A 98 11.44 15.59 -9.76
C ASN A 98 12.57 15.36 -10.78
N ASN A 99 12.44 14.34 -11.63
CA ASN A 99 13.40 13.99 -12.67
C ASN A 99 12.73 14.22 -14.03
N GLY A 100 13.18 15.23 -14.78
CA GLY A 100 12.56 15.70 -16.02
C GLY A 100 11.93 14.58 -16.88
N ASP A 101 10.69 14.84 -17.31
CA ASP A 101 9.86 13.83 -17.96
C ASP A 101 10.20 13.67 -19.46
N LYS A 102 10.21 12.43 -19.92
CA LYS A 102 10.29 12.10 -21.36
C LYS A 102 8.88 11.91 -21.91
N THR A 103 8.73 12.04 -23.22
CA THR A 103 7.44 11.78 -23.88
C THR A 103 7.22 10.31 -24.23
N ASP A 104 8.24 9.47 -24.08
CA ASP A 104 8.25 8.06 -24.46
C ASP A 104 9.18 7.31 -23.49
N HIS A 105 8.60 6.42 -22.68
CA HIS A 105 9.29 5.69 -21.61
C HIS A 105 9.26 4.20 -21.86
N GLU A 106 10.43 3.57 -21.88
CA GLU A 106 10.57 2.15 -22.11
C GLU A 106 10.09 1.35 -20.89
N ILE A 107 9.78 0.06 -21.10
CA ILE A 107 9.37 -0.82 -19.99
C ILE A 107 10.49 -0.86 -18.94
N GLY A 108 10.13 -0.60 -17.70
CA GLY A 108 11.06 -0.55 -16.57
C GLY A 108 11.59 0.85 -16.24
N ASP A 109 11.35 1.86 -17.08
CA ASP A 109 11.63 3.26 -16.73
C ASP A 109 10.87 3.65 -15.45
N THR A 110 11.49 4.47 -14.61
CA THR A 110 10.92 4.92 -13.33
C THR A 110 10.90 6.43 -13.24
N ILE A 111 9.78 6.99 -12.77
CA ILE A 111 9.64 8.41 -12.48
C ILE A 111 9.37 8.60 -10.99
N THR A 112 10.04 9.59 -10.41
CA THR A 112 9.76 10.07 -9.06
C THR A 112 9.03 11.41 -9.14
N PHE A 113 7.95 11.53 -8.37
CA PHE A 113 7.16 12.75 -8.29
C PHE A 113 6.82 13.07 -6.83
N GLN A 114 6.43 14.31 -6.59
CA GLN A 114 6.00 14.79 -5.29
C GLN A 114 4.63 15.46 -5.41
N CYS A 115 3.76 15.25 -4.43
CA CYS A 115 2.48 15.94 -4.38
C CYS A 115 2.59 17.29 -3.67
N ASN A 116 1.75 18.23 -4.10
CA ASN A 116 1.58 19.53 -3.49
C ASN A 116 1.07 19.41 -2.05
N GLU A 117 1.20 20.48 -1.27
CA GLU A 117 0.71 20.53 0.10
C GLU A 117 -0.78 20.15 0.19
N GLY A 118 -1.12 19.30 1.16
CA GLY A 118 -2.48 18.78 1.32
C GLY A 118 -2.81 17.55 0.47
N PHE A 119 -1.88 17.07 -0.36
CA PHE A 119 -2.05 15.85 -1.16
C PHE A 119 -0.99 14.80 -0.81
N SER A 120 -1.26 13.54 -1.15
CA SER A 120 -0.32 12.42 -1.01
C SER A 120 -0.45 11.45 -2.17
N PRO A 121 0.67 10.86 -2.65
CA PRO A 121 0.62 9.80 -3.61
C PRO A 121 0.48 8.44 -2.93
N ARG A 122 -0.01 7.44 -3.68
CA ARG A 122 0.06 6.02 -3.27
C ARG A 122 1.52 5.55 -3.16
N SER A 123 2.36 5.97 -4.10
CA SER A 123 3.82 5.75 -4.10
C SER A 123 4.46 6.98 -4.73
N PRO A 124 5.57 7.50 -4.18
CA PRO A 124 6.31 8.61 -4.79
C PRO A 124 7.09 8.18 -6.05
N VAL A 125 7.15 6.87 -6.33
CA VAL A 125 7.83 6.28 -7.48
C VAL A 125 6.83 5.44 -8.28
N VAL A 126 6.82 5.64 -9.60
CA VAL A 126 6.06 4.83 -10.55
C VAL A 126 6.99 4.18 -11.55
N ARG A 127 6.63 2.99 -12.02
CA ARG A 127 7.38 2.22 -13.01
C ARG A 127 6.54 1.97 -14.24
N CYS A 128 7.15 2.09 -15.41
CA CYS A 128 6.47 1.76 -16.66
C CYS A 128 6.33 0.24 -16.81
N GLU A 129 5.10 -0.25 -16.90
CA GLU A 129 4.77 -1.65 -17.03
C GLU A 129 3.81 -1.86 -18.20
N ASN A 130 4.32 -2.39 -19.31
CA ASN A 130 3.54 -2.75 -20.51
C ASN A 130 2.65 -1.62 -21.05
N GLY A 131 3.10 -0.38 -20.94
CA GLY A 131 2.42 0.81 -21.45
C GLY A 131 1.72 1.63 -20.38
N ASP A 132 1.53 1.11 -19.17
CA ASP A 132 0.89 1.81 -18.08
C ASP A 132 1.84 2.04 -16.91
N TRP A 133 1.69 3.18 -16.23
CA TRP A 133 2.45 3.48 -15.03
C TRP A 133 1.87 2.73 -13.83
N ASN A 134 2.71 1.99 -13.12
CA ASN A 134 2.34 1.23 -11.93
C ASN A 134 3.20 1.63 -10.71
N PRO A 135 2.58 2.08 -9.60
CA PRO A 135 1.16 2.41 -9.48
C PRO A 135 0.78 3.62 -10.36
N ALA A 136 -0.52 3.86 -10.54
CA ALA A 136 -0.97 5.05 -11.26
C ALA A 136 -0.48 6.33 -10.56
N PRO A 137 0.14 7.28 -11.28
CA PRO A 137 0.70 8.50 -10.70
C PRO A 137 -0.42 9.49 -10.41
N LYS A 138 -0.86 9.51 -9.15
CA LYS A 138 -1.98 10.32 -8.68
C LYS A 138 -1.66 10.94 -7.34
N CYS A 139 -2.08 12.18 -7.17
CA CYS A 139 -2.04 12.91 -5.91
C CYS A 139 -3.46 13.07 -5.38
N ASP A 140 -3.79 12.34 -4.32
CA ASP A 140 -5.10 12.41 -3.69
C ASP A 140 -5.08 13.32 -2.46
N ALA A 141 -6.19 14.02 -2.22
CA ALA A 141 -6.31 14.91 -1.07
C ALA A 141 -6.12 14.11 0.23
N ARG A 142 -5.28 14.62 1.13
CA ARG A 142 -5.08 14.02 2.44
C ARG A 142 -6.37 14.09 3.23
N LYS A 143 -6.82 12.92 3.70
CA LYS A 143 -7.87 12.84 4.70
C LYS A 143 -7.33 13.35 6.04
N PRO A 144 -8.06 14.20 6.80
CA PRO A 144 -7.63 14.65 8.12
C PRO A 144 -7.31 13.44 9.00
N ASN A 145 -6.07 13.37 9.50
CA ASN A 145 -5.55 12.23 10.28
C ASN A 145 -5.67 10.85 9.62
N GLY A 146 -6.00 10.79 8.33
CA GLY A 146 -6.16 9.56 7.57
C GLY A 146 -4.83 9.03 7.04
N CYS A 147 -4.82 7.77 6.63
CA CYS A 147 -3.63 7.05 6.22
C CYS A 147 -3.58 6.85 4.70
N SER A 148 -2.38 6.94 4.15
CA SER A 148 -2.10 6.45 2.79
C SER A 148 -1.95 4.94 2.79
N PRO A 149 -2.09 4.25 1.65
CA PRO A 149 -2.01 2.79 1.59
C PRO A 149 -0.62 2.34 2.04
N PRO A 150 -0.51 1.39 2.98
CA PRO A 150 0.79 0.91 3.43
C PRO A 150 1.49 0.16 2.29
N THR A 151 2.80 0.31 2.20
CA THR A 151 3.60 -0.51 1.29
C THR A 151 3.72 -1.92 1.86
N LEU A 152 3.12 -2.91 1.20
CA LEU A 152 3.14 -4.30 1.62
C LEU A 152 3.77 -5.17 0.53
N ALA A 153 5.01 -5.59 0.75
CA ALA A 153 5.66 -6.57 -0.12
C ALA A 153 5.13 -7.98 0.17
N HIS A 154 4.97 -8.80 -0.87
CA HIS A 154 4.50 -10.19 -0.76
C HIS A 154 3.12 -10.33 -0.08
N GLY A 155 2.20 -9.42 -0.36
CA GLY A 155 0.86 -9.45 0.18
C GLY A 155 -0.09 -8.46 -0.49
N TYR A 156 -1.33 -8.43 -0.02
CA TYR A 156 -2.39 -7.59 -0.55
C TYR A 156 -3.29 -7.04 0.57
N LEU A 157 -3.87 -5.88 0.31
CA LEU A 157 -4.71 -5.12 1.24
C LEU A 157 -6.19 -5.38 0.97
N VAL A 158 -7.02 -5.36 2.02
CA VAL A 158 -8.46 -5.60 1.93
C VAL A 158 -9.23 -4.58 2.79
N PRO A 159 -9.99 -3.66 2.18
CA PRO A 159 -10.03 -3.34 0.75
C PRO A 159 -8.75 -2.61 0.29
N GLU A 160 -8.41 -2.70 -0.99
CA GLU A 160 -7.38 -1.88 -1.60
C GLU A 160 -7.97 -0.52 -2.02
N MET A 161 -7.57 0.55 -1.33
CA MET A 161 -8.01 1.92 -1.59
C MET A 161 -6.81 2.87 -1.69
N ASP A 162 -7.00 4.04 -2.31
CA ASP A 162 -5.98 5.08 -2.44
C ASP A 162 -5.77 5.89 -1.13
N SER A 163 -6.76 5.88 -0.22
CA SER A 163 -6.67 6.53 1.10
C SER A 163 -7.67 5.95 2.09
N TYR A 164 -7.34 6.04 3.39
CA TYR A 164 -8.12 5.49 4.49
C TYR A 164 -8.41 6.58 5.52
N ASP A 165 -9.59 6.56 6.13
CA ASP A 165 -9.98 7.51 7.16
C ASP A 165 -9.27 7.21 8.49
N GLN A 166 -9.28 8.19 9.39
CA GLN A 166 -8.86 7.97 10.78
C GLN A 166 -9.69 6.82 11.39
N ASP A 167 -9.06 6.01 12.22
CA ASP A 167 -9.62 4.85 12.93
C ASP A 167 -10.07 3.69 12.03
N PHE A 168 -9.80 3.77 10.72
CA PHE A 168 -10.07 2.68 9.78
C PHE A 168 -9.27 1.42 10.15
N GLU A 169 -9.95 0.27 10.17
CA GLU A 169 -9.34 -1.04 10.39
C GLU A 169 -9.09 -1.74 9.06
N LEU A 170 -7.82 -1.81 8.68
CA LEU A 170 -7.34 -2.45 7.47
C LEU A 170 -7.02 -3.92 7.75
N SER A 171 -7.57 -4.80 6.92
CA SER A 171 -7.14 -6.20 6.87
C SER A 171 -6.12 -6.40 5.75
N TYR A 172 -5.16 -7.28 5.96
CA TYR A 172 -4.21 -7.67 4.93
C TYR A 172 -3.88 -9.15 5.00
N ALA A 173 -3.43 -9.70 3.87
CA ALA A 173 -3.01 -11.08 3.76
C ALA A 173 -1.73 -11.17 2.92
N CYS A 174 -1.00 -12.26 3.09
CA CYS A 174 0.30 -12.46 2.46
C CYS A 174 0.22 -13.50 1.33
N ASP A 175 1.13 -13.36 0.38
CA ASP A 175 1.30 -14.30 -0.72
C ASP A 175 1.70 -15.69 -0.23
N LYS A 176 1.66 -16.66 -1.14
CA LYS A 176 2.15 -18.01 -0.86
C LYS A 176 3.59 -17.95 -0.33
N LEU A 177 3.89 -18.80 0.66
CA LEU A 177 5.18 -18.89 1.38
C LEU A 177 5.46 -17.73 2.35
N HIS A 178 4.57 -16.75 2.47
CA HIS A 178 4.66 -15.68 3.45
C HIS A 178 3.50 -15.78 4.47
N LYS A 179 3.66 -15.06 5.58
CA LYS A 179 2.63 -14.88 6.61
C LYS A 179 2.71 -13.47 7.21
N PRO A 180 1.62 -12.96 7.82
CA PRO A 180 1.69 -11.75 8.63
C PRO A 180 2.73 -11.92 9.74
N ASP A 181 3.49 -10.86 10.02
CA ASP A 181 4.36 -10.84 11.21
C ASP A 181 3.53 -10.89 12.51
N MET A 182 2.32 -10.36 12.49
CA MET A 182 1.35 -10.52 13.57
C MET A 182 0.07 -11.18 13.05
N GLY A 183 -0.33 -12.28 13.69
CA GLY A 183 -1.49 -13.07 13.29
C GLY A 183 -1.11 -14.39 12.62
N TYR A 184 -2.11 -15.17 12.22
CA TYR A 184 -1.91 -16.53 11.68
C TYR A 184 -2.22 -16.64 10.19
N TRP A 185 -3.35 -16.09 9.74
CA TRP A 185 -3.81 -16.19 8.34
C TRP A 185 -3.96 -14.83 7.65
N SER A 186 -4.28 -13.81 8.43
CA SER A 186 -4.40 -12.41 8.04
C SER A 186 -3.94 -11.54 9.20
N GLY A 187 -3.50 -10.33 8.88
CA GLY A 187 -3.19 -9.31 9.86
C GLY A 187 -4.19 -8.16 9.79
N ASN A 188 -4.27 -7.42 10.89
CA ASN A 188 -5.11 -6.24 11.03
C ASN A 188 -4.22 -5.05 11.40
N SER A 189 -4.58 -3.87 10.91
CA SER A 189 -3.89 -2.62 11.22
C SER A 189 -4.89 -1.49 11.33
N GLN A 190 -4.73 -0.64 12.35
CA GLN A 190 -5.59 0.53 12.53
C GLN A 190 -4.87 1.80 12.09
N CYS A 191 -5.57 2.65 11.36
CA CYS A 191 -5.08 3.99 11.05
C CYS A 191 -5.28 4.91 12.26
N THR A 192 -4.20 5.46 12.79
CA THR A 192 -4.23 6.42 13.90
C THR A 192 -3.30 7.58 13.60
N ASN A 193 -3.85 8.80 13.52
CA ASN A 193 -3.08 10.02 13.25
C ASN A 193 -2.15 9.92 12.02
N GLY A 194 -2.66 9.35 10.93
CA GLY A 194 -1.92 9.17 9.67
C GLY A 194 -0.88 8.04 9.67
N MET A 195 -0.81 7.22 10.72
CA MET A 195 0.09 6.07 10.80
C MET A 195 -0.69 4.77 11.02
N TRP A 196 -0.20 3.70 10.39
CA TRP A 196 -0.72 2.34 10.58
C TRP A 196 -0.13 1.70 11.82
N ASN A 197 -0.98 1.11 12.67
CA ASN A 197 -0.56 0.40 13.86
C ASN A 197 -1.31 -0.93 14.05
N PRO A 198 -0.63 -2.09 14.05
CA PRO A 198 0.76 -2.27 13.64
C PRO A 198 0.97 -1.97 12.16
N VAL A 199 2.19 -1.62 11.72
CA VAL A 199 2.48 -1.44 10.29
C VAL A 199 2.36 -2.80 9.58
N PRO A 200 1.51 -2.96 8.55
CA PRO A 200 1.36 -4.22 7.85
C PRO A 200 2.68 -4.75 7.27
N LYS A 201 3.02 -6.00 7.58
CA LYS A 201 4.25 -6.64 7.10
C LYS A 201 4.02 -8.12 6.86
N CYS A 202 4.57 -8.62 5.75
CA CYS A 202 4.64 -10.04 5.45
C CYS A 202 6.08 -10.53 5.62
N ILE A 203 6.25 -11.64 6.33
CA ILE A 203 7.52 -12.34 6.53
C ILE A 203 7.47 -13.73 5.93
N ILE A 204 8.63 -14.35 5.72
CA ILE A 204 8.71 -15.73 5.22
C ILE A 204 8.03 -16.65 6.24
N ARG A 205 7.22 -17.61 5.76
CA ARG A 205 6.38 -18.46 6.61
C ARG A 205 7.16 -19.25 7.66
N SER A 206 8.39 -19.64 7.36
CA SER A 206 9.29 -20.36 8.27
C SER A 206 10.08 -19.47 9.22
N HIS A 207 9.98 -18.14 9.07
CA HIS A 207 10.62 -17.18 9.96
C HIS A 207 9.67 -16.78 11.08
N CYS A 208 10.27 -16.39 12.20
CA CYS A 208 9.53 -15.91 13.37
C CYS A 208 9.54 -14.38 13.41
N SER A 209 8.45 -13.83 13.89
CA SER A 209 8.27 -12.39 14.01
C SER A 209 9.02 -11.82 15.22
N SER A 210 9.27 -10.51 15.23
CA SER A 210 9.69 -9.80 16.44
C SER A 210 8.69 -10.04 17.58
N LEU A 211 9.17 -9.98 18.81
CA LEU A 211 8.33 -10.27 19.97
C LEU A 211 7.84 -9.00 20.68
N ILE A 212 6.57 -9.05 21.09
CA ILE A 212 6.03 -8.14 22.12
C ILE A 212 5.57 -9.05 23.26
N ILE A 213 6.25 -8.94 24.40
CA ILE A 213 5.98 -9.79 25.56
C ILE A 213 5.23 -8.95 26.60
N SER A 214 3.95 -9.24 26.81
CA SER A 214 3.18 -8.58 27.87
C SER A 214 3.76 -8.94 29.24
N ASN A 215 3.97 -7.93 30.09
CA ASN A 215 4.63 -8.07 31.39
C ASN A 215 6.04 -8.68 31.32
N GLY A 216 6.78 -8.39 30.25
CA GLY A 216 8.19 -8.74 30.14
C GLY A 216 8.96 -7.82 29.22
N GLU A 217 10.28 -7.94 29.26
CA GLU A 217 11.23 -7.14 28.49
C GLU A 217 12.21 -8.06 27.78
N ILE A 218 12.53 -7.74 26.52
CA ILE A 218 13.52 -8.49 25.75
C ILE A 218 14.92 -7.99 26.11
N ASN A 219 15.79 -8.92 26.50
CA ASN A 219 17.16 -8.63 26.91
C ASN A 219 18.11 -8.61 25.72
N ASN A 220 17.96 -9.58 24.80
CA ASN A 220 18.86 -9.72 23.65
C ASN A 220 18.24 -10.54 22.52
N GLY A 221 18.75 -10.31 21.31
CA GLY A 221 18.49 -11.16 20.15
C GLY A 221 17.25 -10.82 19.35
N ASP A 222 16.53 -9.73 19.65
CA ASP A 222 15.35 -9.29 18.89
C ASP A 222 15.74 -8.68 17.55
N LYS A 223 15.03 -9.09 16.49
CA LYS A 223 15.17 -8.64 15.12
C LYS A 223 13.77 -8.53 14.53
N THR A 224 13.64 -7.84 13.40
CA THR A 224 12.33 -7.70 12.75
C THR A 224 11.92 -8.92 11.93
N ASP A 225 12.84 -9.87 11.71
CA ASP A 225 12.64 -11.14 11.00
C ASP A 225 13.68 -12.15 11.50
N HIS A 226 13.23 -13.32 11.95
CA HIS A 226 14.06 -14.33 12.59
C HIS A 226 14.12 -15.62 11.80
N GLU A 227 15.33 -16.01 11.42
CA GLU A 227 15.57 -17.28 10.75
C GLU A 227 15.43 -18.46 11.72
N ILE A 228 15.22 -19.66 11.18
CA ILE A 228 15.17 -20.89 11.98
C ILE A 228 16.45 -21.02 12.79
N GLY A 229 16.31 -21.20 14.10
CA GLY A 229 17.42 -21.34 15.04
C GLY A 229 17.84 -20.05 15.73
N ASP A 230 17.36 -18.88 15.30
CA ASP A 230 17.52 -17.64 16.06
C ASP A 230 16.93 -17.79 17.48
N THR A 231 17.55 -17.12 18.45
CA THR A 231 17.12 -17.17 19.86
C THR A 231 16.94 -15.78 20.44
N ILE A 232 15.86 -15.60 21.18
CA ILE A 232 15.62 -14.39 21.98
C ILE A 232 15.72 -14.76 23.46
N THR A 233 16.35 -13.86 24.24
CA THR A 233 16.34 -13.93 25.70
C THR A 233 15.50 -12.79 26.25
N PHE A 234 14.62 -13.08 27.19
CA PHE A 234 13.74 -12.09 27.81
C PHE A 234 13.59 -12.34 29.31
N GLN A 235 13.12 -11.33 30.03
CA GLN A 235 12.79 -11.38 31.44
C GLN A 235 11.34 -10.95 31.65
N CYS A 236 10.71 -11.47 32.69
CA CYS A 236 9.37 -11.05 33.08
C CYS A 236 9.44 -9.97 34.16
N ASN A 237 8.44 -9.10 34.18
CA ASN A 237 8.25 -8.09 35.21
C ASN A 237 7.95 -8.76 36.56
N GLU A 238 8.11 -8.01 37.65
CA GLU A 238 7.83 -8.50 39.00
C GLU A 238 6.43 -9.12 39.12
N GLY A 239 6.34 -10.31 39.74
CA GLY A 239 5.09 -11.05 39.88
C GLY A 239 4.73 -11.94 38.68
N PHE A 240 5.61 -12.09 37.69
CA PHE A 240 5.45 -13.00 36.56
C PHE A 240 6.72 -13.84 36.34
N SER A 241 6.56 -15.07 35.86
CA SER A 241 7.67 -15.94 35.44
C SER A 241 7.48 -16.47 34.02
N PRO A 242 8.58 -16.64 33.28
CA PRO A 242 8.56 -17.31 32.00
C PRO A 242 8.66 -18.83 32.18
N ARG A 243 8.08 -19.60 31.26
CA ARG A 243 8.35 -21.05 31.17
C ARG A 243 9.83 -21.33 30.86
N SER A 244 10.44 -20.47 30.05
CA SER A 244 11.87 -20.46 29.74
C SER A 244 12.27 -19.02 29.44
N PRO A 245 13.39 -18.52 30.00
CA PRO A 245 13.90 -17.17 29.70
C PRO A 245 14.48 -17.06 28.27
N VAL A 246 14.62 -18.20 27.58
CA VAL A 246 15.12 -18.28 26.20
C VAL A 246 14.08 -18.96 25.31
N VAL A 247 13.81 -18.35 24.16
CA VAL A 247 12.97 -18.92 23.10
C VAL A 247 13.77 -19.07 21.82
N ARG A 248 13.44 -20.07 21.02
CA ARG A 248 14.10 -20.36 19.75
C ARG A 248 13.08 -20.37 18.62
N CYS A 249 13.43 -19.78 17.47
CA CYS A 249 12.60 -19.82 16.30
C CYS A 249 12.62 -21.22 15.66
N GLU A 250 11.46 -21.86 15.61
CA GLU A 250 11.28 -23.20 15.07
C GLU A 250 10.16 -23.21 14.04
N ASN A 251 10.54 -23.33 12.76
CA ASN A 251 9.61 -23.46 11.62
C ASN A 251 8.50 -22.39 11.57
N GLY A 252 8.83 -21.15 11.97
CA GLY A 252 7.94 -20.01 11.94
C GLY A 252 7.37 -19.64 13.30
N ASP A 253 7.46 -20.51 14.32
CA ASP A 253 6.93 -20.22 15.64
C ASP A 253 8.00 -20.26 16.71
N TRP A 254 7.84 -19.42 17.75
CA TRP A 254 8.74 -19.39 18.89
C TRP A 254 8.47 -20.56 19.83
N ASN A 255 9.52 -21.32 20.15
CA ASN A 255 9.46 -22.46 21.05
C ASN A 255 10.49 -22.35 22.20
N PRO A 256 10.05 -22.39 23.48
CA PRO A 256 8.65 -22.35 23.91
C PRO A 256 8.00 -21.01 23.56
N ALA A 257 6.67 -20.94 23.61
CA ALA A 257 5.96 -19.69 23.40
C ALA A 257 6.43 -18.63 24.41
N PRO A 258 6.81 -17.41 23.98
CA PRO A 258 7.33 -16.36 24.85
C PRO A 258 6.17 -15.73 25.61
N LYS A 259 5.99 -16.20 26.85
CA LYS A 259 4.90 -15.75 27.72
C LYS A 259 5.41 -15.57 29.14
N CYS A 260 5.00 -14.47 29.75
CA CYS A 260 5.10 -14.22 31.17
C CYS A 260 3.78 -14.61 31.83
N ASP A 261 3.78 -15.71 32.58
CA ASP A 261 2.63 -16.16 33.35
C ASP A 261 2.72 -15.56 34.76
N GLY A 262 1.59 -15.09 35.30
CA GLY A 262 1.57 -14.44 36.62
C GLY A 262 1.78 -15.46 37.75
N ASP A 263 2.69 -15.14 38.67
CA ASP A 263 3.06 -15.93 39.85
C ASP A 263 2.37 -15.46 41.14
N LEU A 264 1.32 -14.63 41.02
CA LEU A 264 0.78 -13.79 42.09
C LEU A 264 0.73 -14.44 43.49
N CYS A 265 0.31 -15.71 43.62
CA CYS A 265 0.10 -16.35 44.92
C CYS A 265 1.23 -17.25 45.44
N GLY A 266 2.40 -17.23 44.79
CA GLY A 266 3.54 -18.05 45.18
C GLY A 266 3.27 -19.56 45.08
N ALA A 267 3.96 -20.37 45.90
CA ALA A 267 3.82 -21.82 45.88
C ALA A 267 2.38 -22.25 46.25
N VAL A 268 1.89 -23.29 45.57
CA VAL A 268 0.59 -23.91 45.88
C VAL A 268 0.63 -24.47 47.31
N PRO A 269 -0.32 -24.11 48.19
CA PRO A 269 -0.33 -24.59 49.57
C PRO A 269 -0.37 -26.12 49.64
N GLU A 270 0.51 -26.71 50.43
CA GLU A 270 0.50 -28.16 50.63
C GLU A 270 -0.55 -28.53 51.68
N ILE A 271 -1.44 -29.46 51.34
CA ILE A 271 -2.50 -29.96 52.22
C ILE A 271 -2.23 -31.44 52.47
N GLU A 272 -2.10 -31.81 53.74
CA GLU A 272 -1.88 -33.19 54.16
C GLU A 272 -3.01 -34.09 53.65
N ASP A 273 -2.62 -35.29 53.18
CA ASP A 273 -3.54 -36.27 52.60
C ASP A 273 -4.43 -35.74 51.46
N ALA A 274 -3.95 -34.78 50.67
CA ALA A 274 -4.64 -34.29 49.49
C ALA A 274 -3.73 -34.22 48.26
N LYS A 275 -4.35 -34.35 47.08
CA LYS A 275 -3.73 -34.11 45.77
C LYS A 275 -4.20 -32.78 45.20
N ALA A 276 -3.26 -31.90 44.88
CA ALA A 276 -3.54 -30.60 44.25
C ALA A 276 -3.50 -30.68 42.71
N THR A 277 -4.47 -30.03 42.05
CA THR A 277 -4.54 -29.85 40.60
C THR A 277 -4.69 -28.36 40.28
N VAL A 278 -3.72 -27.79 39.56
CA VAL A 278 -3.64 -26.34 39.29
C VAL A 278 -4.41 -25.98 38.02
N PHE A 279 -5.21 -24.91 38.08
CA PHE A 279 -6.04 -24.36 37.01
C PHE A 279 -5.92 -22.84 36.95
N ALA A 280 -4.93 -22.33 36.21
CA ALA A 280 -4.66 -20.89 36.06
C ALA A 280 -4.65 -20.18 37.44
N PHE A 281 -5.68 -19.41 37.76
CA PHE A 281 -5.84 -18.68 39.03
C PHE A 281 -6.55 -19.47 40.14
N SER A 282 -6.69 -20.80 40.02
CA SER A 282 -7.33 -21.64 41.05
C SER A 282 -6.67 -23.01 41.20
N VAL A 283 -6.82 -23.63 42.36
CA VAL A 283 -6.31 -24.98 42.63
C VAL A 283 -7.43 -25.83 43.22
N LEU A 284 -7.65 -27.01 42.63
CA LEU A 284 -8.58 -28.02 43.14
C LEU A 284 -7.82 -29.06 43.98
N TYR A 285 -8.31 -29.33 45.18
CA TYR A 285 -7.79 -30.36 46.07
C TYR A 285 -8.75 -31.54 46.13
N GLU A 286 -8.20 -32.73 45.98
CA GLU A 286 -8.90 -34.01 46.14
C GLU A 286 -8.25 -34.80 47.27
N CYS A 287 -9.02 -35.19 48.28
CA CYS A 287 -8.49 -35.98 49.38
C CYS A 287 -8.03 -37.36 48.90
N ASN A 288 -6.90 -37.80 49.44
CA ASN A 288 -6.33 -39.12 49.21
C ASN A 288 -7.27 -40.20 49.75
N ARG A 289 -7.01 -41.43 49.31
CA ARG A 289 -7.81 -42.59 49.70
C ARG A 289 -7.90 -42.70 51.23
N PHE A 290 -9.11 -42.99 51.72
CA PHE A 290 -9.47 -43.11 53.15
C PHE A 290 -9.65 -41.81 53.94
N HIS A 291 -9.47 -40.65 53.31
CA HIS A 291 -9.80 -39.35 53.91
C HIS A 291 -11.00 -38.72 53.21
N ARG A 292 -11.71 -37.82 53.89
CA ARG A 292 -12.82 -37.03 53.34
C ARG A 292 -12.56 -35.54 53.53
N LEU A 293 -13.11 -34.74 52.62
CA LEU A 293 -13.05 -33.29 52.72
C LEU A 293 -13.86 -32.84 53.95
N VAL A 294 -13.23 -32.03 54.79
CA VAL A 294 -13.89 -31.37 55.92
C VAL A 294 -14.36 -29.99 55.50
N GLY A 295 -15.67 -29.77 55.50
CA GLY A 295 -16.31 -28.55 55.03
C GLY A 295 -16.61 -28.58 53.52
N SER A 296 -16.84 -27.40 52.94
CA SER A 296 -17.34 -27.26 51.55
C SER A 296 -16.30 -26.69 50.57
N VAL A 297 -15.08 -26.42 51.03
CA VAL A 297 -14.04 -25.75 50.23
C VAL A 297 -13.07 -26.81 49.70
N SER A 298 -13.24 -27.21 48.45
CA SER A 298 -12.28 -28.07 47.72
C SER A 298 -11.41 -27.30 46.73
N ARG A 299 -11.76 -26.03 46.46
CA ARG A 299 -11.07 -25.18 45.50
C ARG A 299 -10.66 -23.88 46.16
N ILE A 300 -9.41 -23.48 45.97
CA ILE A 300 -8.90 -22.16 46.34
C ILE A 300 -8.65 -21.32 45.09
N PHE A 301 -8.72 -20.00 45.25
CA PHE A 301 -8.46 -19.03 44.20
C PHE A 301 -7.28 -18.15 44.58
N CYS A 302 -6.51 -17.75 43.57
CA CYS A 302 -5.46 -16.76 43.70
C CYS A 302 -6.05 -15.38 43.44
N TYR A 303 -5.97 -14.48 44.44
CA TYR A 303 -6.44 -13.10 44.30
C TYR A 303 -5.36 -12.21 43.69
N THR A 304 -5.79 -11.04 43.19
CA THR A 304 -4.90 -10.05 42.56
C THR A 304 -3.91 -9.40 43.53
N ASP A 305 -4.12 -9.56 44.84
CA ASP A 305 -3.21 -9.10 45.91
C ASP A 305 -2.11 -10.12 46.23
N GLY A 306 -2.06 -11.24 45.49
CA GLY A 306 -1.07 -12.29 45.66
C GLY A 306 -1.34 -13.24 46.82
N THR A 307 -2.59 -13.32 47.31
CA THR A 307 -2.97 -14.25 48.38
C THR A 307 -3.89 -15.37 47.89
N TRP A 308 -3.69 -16.57 48.43
CA TRP A 308 -4.63 -17.68 48.26
C TRP A 308 -5.89 -17.45 49.12
N SER A 309 -7.05 -17.76 48.56
CA SER A 309 -8.32 -17.69 49.27
C SER A 309 -8.30 -18.56 50.53
N SER A 310 -8.73 -17.99 51.65
CA SER A 310 -8.89 -18.66 52.93
C SER A 310 -10.39 -18.95 53.19
N PRO A 311 -10.75 -20.07 53.86
CA PRO A 311 -9.89 -21.08 54.46
C PRO A 311 -9.33 -22.10 53.46
N LEU A 312 -8.18 -22.69 53.79
CA LEU A 312 -7.61 -23.81 53.02
C LEU A 312 -8.44 -25.11 53.21
N PRO A 313 -8.54 -25.97 52.18
CA PRO A 313 -9.16 -27.29 52.28
C PRO A 313 -8.47 -28.16 53.35
N ARG A 314 -9.23 -29.08 53.96
CA ARG A 314 -8.71 -30.04 54.94
C ARG A 314 -9.26 -31.43 54.65
N CYS A 315 -8.43 -32.45 54.81
CA CYS A 315 -8.78 -33.85 54.65
C CYS A 315 -8.59 -34.57 56.00
N GLU A 316 -9.58 -35.37 56.42
CA GLU A 316 -9.57 -36.19 57.65
C GLU A 316 -10.15 -37.58 57.41
#